data_AF-A0A948EG48-F1
#
_entry.id   AF-A0A948EG48-F1
#
_cell.length_a   1.000
_cell.length_b   1.000
_cell.length_c   1.000
_cell.angle_alpha   90.00
_cell.angle_beta   90.00
_cell.angle_gamma   90.00
#
_symmetry.space_group_name_H-M   'P 1'
#
loop_
_entity.id
_entity.type
_entity.pdbx_description
1 polymer ?
#
loop_
_entity_poly.entity_id
_entity_poly.type
_entity_poly.pdbx_seq_one_letter_code
_entity_poly.pdbx_strand_id
1 'polypeptide(L)'
;MRKTEIPVSGMHCASCVNNVEQYLKKLNGIVSVNVNLAAEKAFIEYDEGQIDIAGIVKAINDSGYQVPEMPPSSEAPALAAVSSLDTRREEYYRSLKKRFLFALIFAVPVFLGGMHMFFPFLPAWLHDPYIMLALAAPVQIFSGWPFYQGLWAAIKRRNADMNTLVAVGTTAAFGYSLAATFIPEFFARAGQSPVYYYDSAAV
;
A
#
# COMPACT_ATOMS: atom_id res chain seq x y z
N MET A 1 -26.34 -19.99 -18.79
CA MET A 1 -25.08 -19.21 -18.85
C MET A 1 -25.40 -17.76 -19.14
N ARG A 2 -24.83 -16.84 -18.36
CA ARG A 2 -25.07 -15.40 -18.47
C ARG A 2 -23.73 -14.67 -18.58
N LYS A 3 -23.71 -13.54 -19.30
CA LYS A 3 -22.56 -12.63 -19.38
C LYS A 3 -22.87 -11.37 -18.60
N THR A 4 -21.90 -10.88 -17.84
CA THR A 4 -22.01 -9.63 -17.09
C THR A 4 -20.69 -8.88 -17.08
N GLU A 5 -20.78 -7.56 -16.93
CA GLU A 5 -19.63 -6.68 -16.75
C GLU A 5 -19.68 -6.12 -15.34
N ILE A 6 -18.60 -6.31 -14.58
CA ILE A 6 -18.49 -5.80 -13.21
C ILE A 6 -17.34 -4.80 -13.15
N PRO A 7 -17.57 -3.56 -12.71
CA PRO A 7 -16.48 -2.61 -12.50
C PRO A 7 -15.57 -3.09 -11.36
N VAL A 8 -14.26 -2.98 -11.54
CA VAL A 8 -13.25 -3.42 -10.57
C VAL A 8 -12.26 -2.28 -10.33
N SER A 9 -12.26 -1.75 -9.11
CA SER A 9 -11.36 -0.69 -8.66
C SER A 9 -10.19 -1.24 -7.85
N GLY A 10 -9.07 -0.51 -7.87
CA GLY A 10 -7.82 -0.87 -7.19
C GLY A 10 -6.80 -1.63 -8.06
N MET A 11 -7.06 -1.81 -9.35
CA MET A 11 -6.09 -2.39 -10.29
C MET A 11 -5.16 -1.30 -10.84
N HIS A 12 -3.84 -1.49 -10.70
CA HIS A 12 -2.83 -0.52 -11.17
C HIS A 12 -1.76 -1.11 -12.09
N CYS A 13 -1.75 -2.43 -12.28
CA CYS A 13 -0.78 -3.09 -13.15
C CYS A 13 -1.33 -4.40 -13.74
N ALA A 14 -0.63 -4.95 -14.73
CA ALA A 14 -0.98 -6.23 -15.34
C ALA A 14 -1.00 -7.39 -14.33
N SER A 15 -0.17 -7.34 -13.29
CA SER A 15 -0.19 -8.34 -12.22
C SER A 15 -1.49 -8.30 -11.40
N CYS A 16 -2.09 -7.11 -11.21
CA CYS A 16 -3.39 -6.98 -10.55
C CYS A 16 -4.50 -7.66 -11.37
N VAL A 17 -4.50 -7.42 -12.69
CA VAL A 17 -5.43 -8.04 -13.64
C VAL A 17 -5.36 -9.56 -13.56
N ASN A 18 -4.16 -10.12 -13.67
CA ASN A 18 -3.95 -11.56 -13.60
C ASN A 18 -4.41 -12.15 -12.26
N ASN A 19 -4.21 -11.43 -11.15
CA ASN A 19 -4.67 -11.88 -9.84
C ASN A 19 -6.20 -11.99 -9.78
N VAL A 20 -6.92 -10.96 -10.23
CA VAL A 20 -8.39 -10.97 -10.28
C VAL A 20 -8.89 -12.10 -11.17
N GLU A 21 -8.33 -12.25 -12.38
CA GLU A 21 -8.72 -13.32 -13.29
C GLU A 21 -8.52 -14.71 -12.70
N GLN A 22 -7.35 -14.99 -12.11
CA GLN A 22 -7.06 -16.29 -11.52
C GLN A 22 -7.92 -16.58 -10.30
N TYR A 23 -8.26 -15.55 -9.52
CA TYR A 23 -9.12 -15.72 -8.35
C TYR A 23 -10.54 -16.08 -8.78
N LEU A 24 -11.09 -15.39 -9.78
CA LEU A 24 -12.42 -15.67 -10.32
C LEU A 24 -12.48 -17.02 -11.04
N LYS A 25 -11.47 -17.36 -11.86
CA LYS A 25 -11.42 -18.65 -12.57
C LYS A 25 -11.44 -19.88 -11.64
N LYS A 26 -11.12 -19.73 -10.35
CA LYS A 26 -11.17 -20.82 -9.35
C LYS A 26 -12.57 -21.06 -8.77
N LEU A 27 -13.54 -20.19 -9.05
CA LEU A 27 -14.90 -20.33 -8.54
C LEU A 27 -15.69 -21.33 -9.38
N ASN A 28 -16.42 -22.21 -8.71
CA ASN A 28 -17.36 -23.11 -9.37
C ASN A 28 -18.50 -22.28 -9.99
N GLY A 29 -18.84 -22.57 -11.25
CA GLY A 29 -19.85 -21.83 -12.00
C GLY A 29 -19.29 -20.72 -12.89
N ILE A 30 -17.99 -20.41 -12.84
CA ILE A 30 -17.37 -19.47 -13.79
C ILE A 30 -16.89 -20.22 -15.04
N VAL A 31 -17.38 -19.79 -16.21
CA VAL A 31 -17.07 -20.38 -17.52
C VAL A 31 -15.91 -19.64 -18.18
N SER A 32 -15.95 -18.31 -18.17
CA SER A 32 -14.87 -17.48 -18.70
C SER A 32 -14.76 -16.15 -17.95
N VAL A 33 -13.54 -15.64 -17.84
CA VAL A 33 -13.22 -14.34 -17.22
C VAL A 33 -12.17 -13.67 -18.07
N ASN A 34 -12.42 -12.41 -18.40
CA ASN A 34 -11.47 -11.49 -19.01
C ASN A 34 -11.50 -10.17 -18.25
N VAL A 35 -10.36 -9.70 -17.77
CA VAL A 35 -10.27 -8.44 -17.04
C VAL A 35 -9.50 -7.43 -17.88
N ASN A 36 -10.09 -6.25 -18.05
CA ASN A 36 -9.50 -5.17 -18.81
C ASN A 36 -9.13 -4.02 -17.88
N LEU A 37 -7.82 -3.77 -17.74
CA LEU A 37 -7.28 -2.69 -16.91
C LEU A 37 -7.69 -1.31 -17.42
N ALA A 38 -7.66 -1.08 -18.73
CA ALA A 38 -7.96 0.21 -19.33
C ALA A 38 -9.45 0.58 -19.18
N ALA A 39 -10.33 -0.43 -19.17
CA ALA A 39 -11.75 -0.26 -18.95
C ALA A 39 -12.16 -0.32 -17.46
N GLU A 40 -11.24 -0.65 -16.55
CA GLU A 40 -11.50 -0.92 -15.13
C GLU A 40 -12.68 -1.90 -14.91
N LYS A 41 -12.78 -2.93 -15.77
CA LYS A 41 -13.92 -3.87 -15.81
C LYS A 41 -13.48 -5.32 -15.94
N ALA A 42 -14.25 -6.20 -15.30
CA ALA A 42 -14.21 -7.64 -15.49
C ALA A 42 -15.41 -8.11 -16.31
N PHE A 43 -15.14 -8.78 -17.42
CA PHE A 43 -16.13 -9.45 -18.27
C PHE A 43 -16.21 -10.92 -17.85
N ILE A 44 -17.37 -11.33 -17.36
CA ILE A 44 -17.53 -12.63 -16.70
C ILE A 44 -18.70 -13.37 -17.35
N GLU A 45 -18.43 -14.61 -17.74
CA GLU A 45 -19.44 -15.58 -18.17
C GLU A 45 -19.58 -16.65 -17.10
N TYR A 46 -20.80 -16.81 -16.58
CA TYR A 46 -21.05 -17.68 -15.44
C TYR A 46 -22.40 -18.42 -15.57
N ASP A 47 -22.52 -19.48 -14.77
CA ASP A 47 -23.72 -20.28 -14.61
C ASP A 47 -24.51 -19.80 -13.39
N GLU A 48 -25.67 -19.19 -13.62
CA GLU A 48 -26.57 -18.68 -12.58
C GLU A 48 -27.09 -19.78 -11.64
N GLY A 49 -27.04 -21.05 -12.05
CA GLY A 49 -27.39 -22.19 -11.20
C GLY A 49 -26.33 -22.49 -10.12
N GLN A 50 -25.11 -21.97 -10.26
CA GLN A 50 -23.98 -22.28 -9.39
C GLN A 50 -23.44 -21.07 -8.64
N ILE A 51 -23.48 -19.88 -9.24
CA ILE A 51 -22.99 -18.65 -8.63
C ILE A 51 -23.83 -17.44 -9.04
N ASP A 52 -24.08 -16.55 -8.10
CA ASP A 52 -24.80 -15.30 -8.32
C ASP A 52 -23.84 -14.09 -8.38
N ILE A 53 -24.37 -12.94 -8.78
CA ILE A 53 -23.59 -11.69 -8.87
C ILE A 53 -23.01 -11.32 -7.50
N ALA A 54 -23.75 -11.54 -6.40
CA ALA A 54 -23.28 -11.24 -5.06
C ALA A 54 -22.07 -12.09 -4.67
N GLY A 55 -22.06 -13.38 -5.03
CA GLY A 55 -20.93 -14.28 -4.85
C GLY A 55 -19.70 -13.85 -5.65
N ILE A 56 -19.89 -13.39 -6.89
CA ILE A 56 -18.81 -12.86 -7.74
C ILE A 56 -18.24 -11.56 -7.13
N VAL A 57 -19.10 -10.63 -6.72
CA VAL A 57 -18.70 -9.37 -6.08
C VAL A 57 -17.93 -9.65 -4.79
N LYS A 58 -18.41 -10.59 -3.97
CA LYS A 58 -17.73 -11.03 -2.76
C LYS A 58 -16.34 -11.59 -3.08
N ALA A 59 -16.21 -12.42 -4.11
CA ALA A 59 -14.91 -12.95 -4.51
C ALA A 59 -13.94 -11.86 -4.99
N ILE A 60 -14.43 -10.83 -5.71
CA ILE A 60 -13.61 -9.67 -6.09
C ILE A 60 -13.13 -8.93 -4.83
N ASN A 61 -14.02 -8.71 -3.86
CA ASN A 61 -13.67 -8.10 -2.58
C ASN A 61 -12.67 -8.94 -1.76
N ASP A 62 -12.86 -10.26 -1.72
CA ASP A 62 -11.96 -11.21 -1.05
C ASP A 62 -10.59 -11.27 -1.74
N SER A 63 -10.52 -11.01 -3.05
CA SER A 63 -9.27 -10.87 -3.79
C SER A 63 -8.54 -9.53 -3.54
N GLY A 64 -9.16 -8.61 -2.79
CA GLY A 64 -8.56 -7.34 -2.35
C GLY A 64 -8.85 -6.15 -3.26
N TYR A 65 -9.76 -6.31 -4.21
CA TYR A 65 -10.24 -5.24 -5.09
C TYR A 65 -11.62 -4.79 -4.67
N GLN A 66 -12.12 -3.69 -5.23
CA GLN A 66 -13.42 -3.14 -4.86
C GLN A 66 -14.33 -3.12 -6.06
N VAL A 67 -15.59 -3.53 -5.89
CA VAL A 67 -16.63 -3.30 -6.89
C VAL A 67 -17.36 -2.02 -6.51
N PRO A 68 -17.18 -0.89 -7.22
CA PRO A 68 -17.99 0.30 -7.00
C PRO A 68 -19.47 -0.04 -7.21
N GLU A 69 -20.36 0.57 -6.41
CA GLU A 69 -21.80 0.43 -6.64
C GLU A 69 -22.10 0.76 -8.11
N MET A 70 -22.59 -0.26 -8.82
CA MET A 70 -23.08 -0.11 -10.17
C MET A 70 -24.22 0.91 -10.05
N PRO A 71 -24.16 2.09 -10.71
CA PRO A 71 -25.30 2.98 -10.68
C PRO A 71 -26.49 2.14 -11.15
N PRO A 72 -27.64 2.19 -10.44
CA PRO A 72 -28.85 1.57 -10.96
C PRO A 72 -29.00 2.05 -12.40
N SER A 73 -29.50 1.18 -13.28
CA SER A 73 -29.76 1.45 -14.70
C SER A 73 -30.81 2.55 -14.88
N SER A 74 -30.51 3.73 -14.39
CA SER A 74 -31.21 4.99 -14.52
C SER A 74 -30.27 5.89 -15.29
N GLU A 75 -30.80 6.46 -16.35
CA GLU A 75 -30.18 7.35 -17.32
C GLU A 75 -29.70 8.66 -16.65
N ALA A 76 -28.72 8.57 -15.74
CA ALA A 76 -27.97 9.71 -15.25
C ALA A 76 -26.88 10.02 -16.29
N PRO A 77 -26.73 11.28 -16.73
CA PRO A 77 -25.81 11.62 -17.81
C PRO A 77 -24.38 11.25 -17.43
N ALA A 78 -23.70 10.53 -18.33
CA ALA A 78 -22.32 10.07 -18.17
C ALA A 78 -21.34 11.18 -17.71
N LEU A 79 -21.66 12.45 -18.00
CA LEU A 79 -20.93 13.64 -17.56
C LEU A 79 -20.88 13.82 -16.02
N ALA A 80 -21.95 13.44 -15.30
CA ALA A 80 -22.01 13.52 -13.84
C ALA A 80 -21.25 12.38 -13.15
N ALA A 81 -21.22 11.19 -13.77
CA ALA A 81 -20.39 10.09 -13.30
C ALA A 81 -18.89 10.42 -13.47
N VAL A 82 -18.50 11.00 -14.62
CA VAL A 82 -17.12 11.42 -14.90
C VAL A 82 -16.66 12.51 -13.92
N SER A 83 -17.47 13.55 -13.65
CA SER A 83 -17.09 14.61 -12.70
C SER A 83 -16.95 14.12 -11.25
N SER A 84 -17.72 13.09 -10.86
CA SER A 84 -17.61 12.45 -9.53
C SER A 84 -16.35 11.60 -9.35
N LEU A 85 -15.77 11.09 -10.45
CA LEU A 85 -14.52 10.33 -10.44
C LEU A 85 -13.31 11.27 -10.35
N ASP A 86 -13.34 12.40 -11.05
CA ASP A 86 -12.27 13.40 -11.03
C ASP A 86 -12.11 14.03 -9.64
N THR A 87 -13.21 14.38 -8.99
CA THR A 87 -13.21 14.94 -7.63
C THR A 87 -12.62 13.97 -6.60
N ARG A 88 -12.98 12.68 -6.63
CA ARG A 88 -12.39 11.65 -5.74
C ARG A 88 -10.90 11.45 -5.97
N ARG A 89 -10.43 11.47 -7.23
CA ARG A 89 -9.00 11.39 -7.55
C ARG A 89 -8.25 12.57 -6.97
N GLU A 90 -8.76 13.79 -7.13
CA GLU A 90 -8.13 14.99 -6.59
C GLU A 90 -7.98 14.95 -5.07
N GLU A 91 -9.03 14.51 -4.34
CA GLU A 91 -8.98 14.35 -2.89
C GLU A 91 -7.92 13.34 -2.46
N TYR A 92 -7.86 12.19 -3.15
CA TYR A 92 -6.85 11.17 -2.90
C TYR A 92 -5.44 11.72 -3.13
N TYR A 93 -5.19 12.35 -4.28
CA TYR A 93 -3.91 12.99 -4.61
C TYR A 93 -3.53 14.07 -3.60
N ARG A 94 -4.49 14.86 -3.13
CA ARG A 94 -4.26 15.92 -2.15
C ARG A 94 -3.89 15.34 -0.78
N SER A 95 -4.54 14.25 -0.38
CA SER A 95 -4.17 13.53 0.85
C SER A 95 -2.77 12.94 0.77
N LEU A 96 -2.40 12.39 -0.39
CA LEU A 96 -1.09 11.81 -0.65
C LEU A 96 0.01 12.88 -0.65
N LYS A 97 -0.24 14.02 -1.31
CA LYS A 97 0.66 15.19 -1.29
C LYS A 97 0.88 15.73 0.12
N LYS A 98 -0.17 15.81 0.95
CA LYS A 98 -0.03 16.26 2.35
C LYS A 98 0.83 15.31 3.17
N ARG A 99 0.62 14.00 3.05
CA ARG A 99 1.42 12.97 3.74
C ARG A 99 2.86 12.93 3.24
N PHE A 100 3.06 13.05 1.93
CA PHE A 100 4.38 13.14 1.33
C PHE A 100 5.13 14.38 1.83
N LEU A 101 4.50 15.55 1.82
CA LEU A 101 5.11 16.78 2.30
C LEU A 101 5.42 16.71 3.81
N PHE A 102 4.53 16.10 4.59
CA PHE A 102 4.77 15.82 6.00
C PHE A 102 5.98 14.89 6.17
N ALA A 103 6.04 13.77 5.45
CA ALA A 103 7.18 12.86 5.47
C ALA A 103 8.49 13.58 5.12
N LEU A 104 8.48 14.40 4.07
CA LEU A 104 9.65 15.15 3.59
C LEU A 104 10.24 16.05 4.68
N ILE A 105 9.39 16.74 5.45
CA ILE A 105 9.82 17.65 6.54
C ILE A 105 10.64 16.91 7.59
N PHE A 106 10.29 15.66 7.91
CA PHE A 106 10.99 14.86 8.91
C PHE A 106 12.10 13.99 8.32
N ALA A 107 11.90 13.44 7.13
CA ALA A 107 12.84 12.56 6.45
C ALA A 107 14.13 13.29 6.04
N VAL A 108 14.04 14.56 5.62
CA VAL A 108 15.23 15.35 5.23
C VAL A 108 16.20 15.52 6.41
N PRO A 109 15.79 16.00 7.60
CA PRO A 109 16.65 16.01 8.77
C PRO A 109 17.23 14.64 9.14
N VAL A 110 16.44 13.57 9.09
CA VAL A 110 16.92 12.21 9.40
C VAL A 110 18.00 11.76 8.41
N PHE A 111 17.76 11.96 7.11
CA PHE A 111 18.71 11.66 6.04
C PHE A 111 20.04 12.41 6.24
N LEU A 112 19.95 13.71 6.49
CA LEU A 112 21.11 14.56 6.75
C LEU A 112 21.87 14.13 8.01
N GLY A 113 21.14 13.72 9.05
CA GLY A 113 21.74 13.13 10.25
C GLY A 113 22.47 11.82 9.98
N GLY A 114 21.91 10.94 9.15
CA GLY A 114 22.51 9.64 8.81
C GLY A 114 23.82 9.81 8.05
N MET A 115 23.86 10.79 7.14
CA MET A 115 25.03 11.13 6.32
C MET A 115 26.04 12.06 7.02
N HIS A 116 26.23 11.93 8.33
CA HIS A 116 27.14 12.77 9.12
C HIS A 116 28.58 12.83 8.57
N MET A 117 29.07 11.72 7.99
CA MET A 117 30.40 11.66 7.40
C MET A 117 30.54 12.57 6.16
N PHE A 118 29.46 12.78 5.40
CA PHE A 118 29.44 13.66 4.22
C PHE A 118 29.17 15.13 4.58
N PHE A 119 28.47 15.37 5.68
CA PHE A 119 28.05 16.71 6.10
C PHE A 119 28.53 17.06 7.52
N PRO A 120 29.85 17.18 7.75
CA PRO A 120 30.42 17.45 9.08
C PRO A 120 30.09 18.84 9.64
N PHE A 121 29.52 19.74 8.82
CA PHE A 121 29.07 21.07 9.25
C PHE A 121 27.68 21.05 9.91
N LEU A 122 26.97 19.91 9.87
CA LEU A 122 25.67 19.79 10.51
C LEU A 122 25.81 19.73 12.04
N PRO A 123 24.79 20.17 12.78
CA PRO A 123 24.85 20.17 14.23
C PRO A 123 24.98 18.76 14.80
N ALA A 124 25.86 18.57 15.78
CA ALA A 124 26.11 17.27 16.41
C ALA A 124 24.85 16.62 17.01
N TRP A 125 23.87 17.42 17.46
CA TRP A 125 22.61 16.93 18.01
C TRP A 125 21.75 16.18 16.99
N LEU A 126 21.93 16.41 15.69
CA LEU A 126 21.17 15.72 14.64
C LEU A 126 21.63 14.27 14.45
N HIS A 127 22.85 13.95 14.92
CA HIS A 127 23.42 12.61 14.89
C HIS A 127 23.07 11.78 16.13
N ASP A 128 22.44 12.40 17.12
CA ASP A 128 22.03 11.71 18.33
C ASP A 128 20.93 10.68 18.00
N PRO A 129 21.09 9.41 18.41
CA PRO A 129 20.17 8.33 18.05
C PRO A 129 18.76 8.55 18.61
N TYR A 130 18.61 9.27 19.72
CA TYR A 130 17.29 9.60 20.27
C TYR A 130 16.59 10.69 19.45
N ILE A 131 17.34 11.66 18.92
CA ILE A 131 16.81 12.68 18.01
C ILE A 131 16.40 12.03 16.68
N MET A 132 17.24 11.15 16.13
CA MET A 132 16.89 10.39 14.92
C MET A 132 15.63 9.55 15.11
N LEU A 133 15.50 8.85 16.24
CA LEU A 133 14.31 8.11 16.59
C LEU A 133 13.07 9.03 16.65
N ALA A 134 13.19 10.17 17.33
CA ALA A 134 12.10 11.14 17.47
C ALA A 134 11.64 11.73 16.13
N LEU A 135 12.55 11.89 15.17
CA LEU A 135 12.25 12.39 13.83
C LEU A 135 11.74 11.30 12.87
N ALA A 136 12.29 10.08 12.96
CA ALA A 136 11.91 8.96 12.11
C ALA A 136 10.56 8.32 12.52
N ALA A 137 10.24 8.29 13.81
CA ALA A 137 9.02 7.66 14.32
C ALA A 137 7.72 8.27 13.74
N PRO A 138 7.55 9.60 13.64
CA PRO A 138 6.40 10.19 12.98
C PRO A 138 6.27 9.77 11.52
N VAL A 139 7.38 9.66 10.78
CA VAL A 139 7.36 9.20 9.39
C VAL A 139 6.90 7.75 9.31
N GLN A 140 7.50 6.87 10.12
CA GLN A 140 7.18 5.45 10.14
C GLN A 140 5.72 5.19 10.53
N ILE A 141 5.19 5.92 11.50
CA ILE A 141 3.84 5.69 12.04
C ILE A 141 2.77 6.38 11.20
N PHE A 142 2.92 7.67 10.86
CA PHE A 142 1.88 8.41 10.16
C PHE A 142 1.93 8.22 8.64
N SER A 143 3.09 8.44 8.05
CA SER A 143 3.26 8.32 6.60
C SER A 143 3.32 6.85 6.17
N GLY A 144 3.87 5.99 7.03
CA GLY A 144 3.94 4.54 6.81
C GLY A 144 2.59 3.79 6.98
N TRP A 145 1.62 4.36 7.71
CA TRP A 145 0.36 3.68 8.06
C TRP A 145 -0.36 2.97 6.90
N PRO A 146 -0.51 3.56 5.70
CA PRO A 146 -1.19 2.90 4.59
C PRO A 146 -0.49 1.61 4.14
N PHE A 147 0.84 1.56 4.22
CA PHE A 147 1.61 0.38 3.86
C PHE A 147 1.39 -0.76 4.86
N TYR A 148 1.24 -0.46 6.16
CA TYR A 148 0.90 -1.46 7.17
C TYR A 148 -0.51 -2.01 6.98
N GLN A 149 -1.49 -1.15 6.65
CA GLN A 149 -2.83 -1.60 6.29
C GLN A 149 -2.80 -2.52 5.07
N GLY A 150 -2.00 -2.16 4.06
CA GLY A 150 -1.75 -2.99 2.87
C GLY A 150 -1.11 -4.33 3.21
N LEU A 151 -0.05 -4.33 4.04
CA LEU A 151 0.63 -5.53 4.54
C LEU A 151 -0.34 -6.46 5.27
N TRP A 152 -1.14 -5.95 6.20
CA TRP A 152 -2.10 -6.77 6.95
C TRP A 152 -3.12 -7.43 6.01
N ALA A 153 -3.60 -6.68 5.03
CA ALA A 153 -4.49 -7.21 4.00
C ALA A 153 -3.80 -8.27 3.13
N ALA A 154 -2.54 -8.06 2.75
CA ALA A 154 -1.73 -9.00 1.97
C ALA A 154 -1.48 -10.33 2.73
N ILE A 155 -1.14 -10.25 4.02
CA ILE A 155 -1.00 -11.40 4.92
C ILE A 155 -2.31 -12.20 4.98
N LYS A 156 -3.45 -11.52 5.19
CA LYS A 156 -4.76 -12.19 5.24
C LYS A 156 -5.08 -12.92 3.94
N ARG A 157 -4.63 -12.39 2.80
CA ARG A 157 -4.78 -13.00 1.47
C ARG A 157 -3.70 -14.02 1.11
N ARG A 158 -2.71 -14.28 1.98
CA ARG A 158 -1.54 -15.14 1.73
C ARG A 158 -0.82 -14.79 0.42
N ASN A 159 -0.72 -13.49 0.11
CA ASN A 159 -0.02 -13.00 -1.07
C ASN A 159 0.98 -11.89 -0.66
N ALA A 160 2.02 -11.68 -1.46
CA ALA A 160 2.99 -10.61 -1.27
C ALA A 160 2.84 -9.53 -2.36
N ASP A 161 2.88 -8.27 -1.96
CA ASP A 161 2.76 -7.11 -2.84
C ASP A 161 3.79 -6.02 -2.48
N MET A 162 3.72 -4.87 -3.16
CA MET A 162 4.61 -3.73 -2.90
C MET A 162 4.49 -3.21 -1.46
N ASN A 163 3.28 -3.19 -0.89
CA ASN A 163 3.06 -2.74 0.49
C ASN A 163 3.78 -3.65 1.48
N THR A 164 3.75 -4.96 1.21
CA THR A 164 4.43 -5.98 2.01
C THR A 164 5.93 -5.72 2.05
N LEU A 165 6.55 -5.51 0.89
CA LEU A 165 7.99 -5.27 0.80
C LEU A 165 8.40 -3.99 1.56
N VAL A 166 7.68 -2.89 1.32
CA VAL A 166 7.97 -1.59 1.96
C VAL A 166 7.80 -1.70 3.47
N ALA A 167 6.67 -2.23 3.95
CA ALA A 167 6.39 -2.32 5.37
C ALA A 167 7.40 -3.21 6.10
N VAL A 168 7.77 -4.36 5.53
CA VAL A 168 8.76 -5.26 6.14
C VAL A 168 10.15 -4.60 6.16
N GLY A 169 10.57 -3.99 5.06
CA GLY A 169 11.89 -3.36 4.95
C GLY A 169 12.08 -2.21 5.93
N THR A 170 11.16 -1.24 5.94
CA THR A 170 11.26 -0.07 6.83
C THR A 170 11.10 -0.49 8.30
N THR A 171 10.23 -1.46 8.60
CA THR A 171 10.08 -1.96 9.98
C THR A 171 11.32 -2.69 10.47
N ALA A 172 11.99 -3.48 9.61
CA ALA A 172 13.24 -4.15 9.97
C ALA A 172 14.35 -3.13 10.27
N ALA A 173 14.53 -2.13 9.40
CA ALA A 173 15.50 -1.06 9.60
C ALA A 173 15.21 -0.23 10.87
N PHE A 174 13.95 0.16 11.06
CA PHE A 174 13.52 0.92 12.23
C PHE A 174 13.65 0.10 13.54
N GLY A 175 13.21 -1.16 13.52
CA GLY A 175 13.27 -2.06 14.67
C GLY A 175 14.69 -2.40 15.10
N TYR A 176 15.58 -2.65 14.14
CA TYR A 176 17.02 -2.82 14.42
C TYR A 176 17.60 -1.56 15.06
N SER A 177 17.31 -0.38 14.49
CA SER A 177 17.80 0.89 15.00
C SER A 177 17.30 1.17 16.42
N LEU A 178 16.04 0.82 16.70
CA LEU A 178 15.44 0.93 18.03
C LEU A 178 16.13 0.01 19.03
N ALA A 179 16.41 -1.24 18.65
CA ALA A 179 17.19 -2.15 19.48
C ALA A 179 18.62 -1.62 19.74
N ALA A 180 19.27 -1.07 18.71
CA ALA A 180 20.60 -0.45 18.83
C ALA A 180 20.60 0.78 19.74
N THR A 181 19.51 1.55 19.78
CA THR A 181 19.36 2.72 20.65
C THR A 181 19.12 2.33 22.11
N PHE A 182 18.24 1.36 22.39
CA PHE A 182 17.85 1.03 23.77
C PHE A 182 18.67 -0.11 24.40
N ILE A 183 19.32 -0.96 23.59
CA ILE A 183 20.08 -2.12 24.07
C ILE A 183 21.49 -2.15 23.44
N PRO A 184 22.29 -1.06 23.55
CA PRO A 184 23.60 -0.99 22.90
C PRO A 184 24.59 -2.04 23.45
N GLU A 185 24.45 -2.45 24.71
CA GLU A 185 25.29 -3.48 25.32
C GLU A 185 25.20 -4.84 24.62
N PHE A 186 24.02 -5.19 24.08
CA PHE A 186 23.85 -6.45 23.35
C PHE A 186 24.76 -6.50 22.12
N PHE A 187 24.83 -5.40 21.38
CA PHE A 187 25.67 -5.25 20.20
C PHE A 187 27.16 -5.16 20.57
N ALA A 188 27.48 -4.43 21.64
CA ALA A 188 28.85 -4.33 22.15
C ALA A 188 29.41 -5.69 22.58
N ARG A 189 28.61 -6.55 23.24
CA ARG A 189 28.99 -7.93 23.61
C ARG A 189 29.19 -8.83 22.39
N ALA A 190 28.49 -8.55 21.29
CA ALA A 190 28.69 -9.21 20.00
C ALA A 190 29.90 -8.66 19.22
N GLY A 191 30.65 -7.69 19.79
CA GLY A 191 31.83 -7.09 19.16
C GLY A 191 31.51 -6.08 18.06
N GLN A 192 30.27 -5.58 17.99
CA GLN A 192 29.86 -4.60 16.99
C GLN A 192 29.56 -3.24 17.62
N SER A 193 30.01 -2.17 16.98
CA SER A 193 29.51 -0.82 17.26
C SER A 193 28.08 -0.70 16.74
N PRO A 194 27.13 -0.15 17.51
CA PRO A 194 25.75 0.02 17.05
C PRO A 194 25.72 0.92 15.81
N VAL A 195 25.24 0.38 14.69
CA VAL A 195 24.92 1.16 13.49
C VAL A 195 23.43 1.51 13.55
N TYR A 196 23.03 2.65 13.01
CA TYR A 196 21.63 3.07 12.99
C TYR A 196 21.17 3.20 11.53
N TYR A 197 19.94 2.77 11.27
CA TYR A 197 19.28 2.78 9.95
C TYR A 197 17.96 3.55 10.00
N TYR A 198 17.85 4.55 10.88
CA TYR A 198 16.66 5.42 10.96
C TYR A 198 16.42 6.20 9.66
N ASP A 199 17.50 6.55 8.95
CA ASP A 199 17.48 7.15 7.62
C ASP A 199 16.87 6.22 6.57
N SER A 200 17.30 4.96 6.55
CA SER A 200 16.80 3.94 5.63
C SER A 200 15.32 3.58 5.86
N ALA A 201 14.83 3.79 7.09
CA ALA A 201 13.42 3.59 7.40
C ALA A 201 12.55 4.80 7.04
N ALA A 202 13.09 6.02 7.16
CA ALA A 202 12.34 7.26 6.98
C ALA A 202 12.33 7.81 5.55
N VAL A 203 13.31 7.42 4.72
CA VAL A 203 13.50 7.91 3.33
C VAL A 203 13.02 6.85 2.34
#